data_AF-G7TG68-F1
#
_entry.id   AF-G7TG68-F1
#
_cell.length_a   1.000
_cell.length_b   1.000
_cell.length_c   1.000
_cell.angle_alpha   90.00
_cell.angle_beta   90.00
_cell.angle_gamma   90.00
#
_symmetry.space_group_name_H-M   'P 1'
#
loop_
_entity.id
_entity.type
_entity.pdbx_description
1 polymer ?
#
loop_
_entity_poly.entity_id
_entity_poly.type
_entity_poly.pdbx_seq_one_letter_code
_entity_poly.pdbx_strand_id
1 'polypeptide(L)'
;MIDQTQPLSVQVTQAWQLRQALRNAAASAMHDQNLAAELLETYKVPSLQQISAKYAGDFSGDPLQQKMLSDVLTLDDYRYPSQAGGCFIAGTPVWTDRGLVPIEQMKIGDSVLSQPEGTGEQAYRKVVRTFSYEGKSVMSVRYGVVGDDTISYDQYATGNHPFWVKGTGWTRADLLEDGAELELQDGRQAFVLEVAQVYKTNRPNVGWEPEYSHSVVGFEADYSKGWD
;
A
#
# COMPACT_ATOMS: atom_id res chain seq x y z
N MET A 1 1.92 12.65 -28.11
CA MET A 1 0.46 12.47 -28.31
C MET A 1 0.25 11.06 -28.81
N ILE A 2 -0.75 10.33 -28.31
CA ILE A 2 -1.01 8.95 -28.71
C ILE A 2 -1.82 8.98 -30.01
N ASP A 3 -1.35 8.28 -31.05
CA ASP A 3 -2.03 8.21 -32.34
C ASP A 3 -3.11 7.14 -32.30
N GLN A 4 -4.36 7.59 -32.16
CA GLN A 4 -5.54 6.71 -32.07
C GLN A 4 -5.85 5.96 -33.38
N THR A 5 -5.20 6.31 -34.49
CA THR A 5 -5.39 5.61 -35.78
C THR A 5 -4.53 4.34 -35.90
N GLN A 6 -3.57 4.16 -35.00
CA GLN A 6 -2.69 2.98 -34.97
C GLN A 6 -3.34 1.78 -34.29
N PRO A 7 -2.82 0.56 -34.50
CA PRO A 7 -3.23 -0.61 -33.72
C PRO A 7 -3.07 -0.40 -32.21
N LEU A 8 -3.94 -1.03 -31.40
CA LEU A 8 -3.94 -0.86 -29.94
C LEU A 8 -2.58 -1.18 -29.29
N SER A 9 -1.87 -2.19 -29.78
CA SER A 9 -0.52 -2.53 -29.29
C SER A 9 0.49 -1.39 -29.49
N VAL A 10 0.37 -0.64 -30.58
CA VAL A 10 1.19 0.54 -30.85
C VAL A 10 0.77 1.68 -29.93
N GLN A 11 -0.54 1.88 -29.72
CA GLN A 11 -1.04 2.89 -28.78
C GLN A 11 -0.55 2.63 -27.34
N VAL A 12 -0.56 1.38 -26.88
CA VAL A 12 0.00 0.96 -25.57
C VAL A 12 1.47 1.35 -25.47
N THR A 13 2.25 1.02 -26.50
CA THR A 13 3.69 1.34 -26.54
C THR A 13 3.93 2.86 -26.50
N GLN A 14 3.18 3.63 -27.28
CA GLN A 14 3.26 5.10 -27.31
C GLN A 14 2.87 5.72 -25.95
N ALA A 15 1.79 5.24 -25.34
CA ALA A 15 1.33 5.70 -24.03
C ALA A 15 2.40 5.43 -22.95
N TRP A 16 2.99 4.24 -22.96
CA TRP A 16 4.03 3.84 -22.02
C TRP A 16 5.29 4.69 -22.19
N GLN A 17 5.74 4.87 -23.43
CA GLN A 17 6.90 5.72 -23.74
C GLN A 17 6.67 7.17 -23.32
N LEU A 18 5.46 7.70 -23.54
CA LEU A 18 5.11 9.05 -23.13
C LEU A 18 5.17 9.21 -21.61
N ARG A 19 4.64 8.25 -20.85
CA ARG A 19 4.68 8.26 -19.38
C ARG A 19 6.12 8.21 -18.86
N GLN A 20 6.95 7.35 -19.45
CA GLN A 20 8.38 7.28 -19.12
C GLN A 20 9.11 8.58 -19.44
N ALA A 21 8.83 9.20 -20.59
CA ALA A 21 9.41 10.48 -20.97
C ALA A 21 9.02 11.60 -20.01
N LEU A 22 7.75 11.67 -19.60
CA LEU A 22 7.26 12.65 -18.63
C LEU A 22 7.95 12.49 -17.27
N ARG A 23 8.03 11.25 -16.76
CA ARG A 23 8.72 10.92 -15.51
C ARG A 23 10.20 11.31 -15.55
N ASN A 24 10.91 10.93 -16.61
CA ASN A 24 12.33 11.23 -16.76
C ASN A 24 12.58 12.74 -16.92
N ALA A 25 11.71 13.44 -17.66
CA ALA A 25 11.79 14.89 -17.81
C ALA A 25 11.54 15.61 -16.48
N ALA A 26 10.56 15.17 -15.69
CA ALA A 26 10.29 15.71 -14.36
C ALA A 26 11.50 15.56 -13.44
N ALA A 27 12.07 14.36 -13.34
CA ALA A 27 13.27 14.12 -12.55
C ALA A 27 14.48 14.94 -13.03
N SER A 28 14.67 15.05 -14.35
CA SER A 28 15.78 15.81 -14.93
C SER A 28 15.66 17.33 -14.69
N ALA A 29 14.45 17.83 -14.49
CA ALA A 29 14.20 19.24 -14.18
C ALA A 29 14.43 19.58 -12.69
N MET A 30 14.56 18.57 -11.82
CA MET A 30 14.79 18.77 -10.40
C MET A 30 16.26 19.08 -10.14
N HIS A 31 16.51 20.12 -9.34
CA HIS A 31 17.87 20.51 -8.96
C HIS A 31 18.49 19.52 -7.95
N ASP A 32 17.68 19.05 -7.01
CA ASP A 32 18.07 18.06 -6.00
C ASP A 32 18.04 16.65 -6.60
N GLN A 33 19.22 16.02 -6.68
CA GLN A 33 19.38 14.68 -7.26
C GLN A 33 18.78 13.57 -6.40
N ASN A 34 18.68 13.77 -5.09
CA ASN A 34 18.05 12.79 -4.21
C ASN A 34 16.52 12.80 -4.40
N LEU A 35 15.93 13.99 -4.47
CA LEU A 35 14.49 14.12 -4.76
C LEU A 35 14.16 13.66 -6.19
N ALA A 36 15.07 13.87 -7.15
CA ALA A 36 14.92 13.34 -8.50
C ALA A 36 14.89 11.80 -8.50
N ALA A 37 15.81 11.15 -7.76
CA ALA A 37 15.83 9.70 -7.61
C ALA A 37 14.56 9.18 -6.91
N GLU A 38 14.11 9.87 -5.87
CA GLU A 38 12.88 9.54 -5.15
C GLU A 38 11.64 9.62 -6.04
N LEU A 39 11.52 10.67 -6.88
CA LEU A 39 10.44 10.78 -7.87
C LEU A 39 10.46 9.60 -8.84
N LEU A 40 11.64 9.21 -9.31
CA LEU A 40 11.79 8.10 -10.25
C LEU A 40 11.39 6.74 -9.62
N GLU A 41 11.71 6.51 -8.35
CA GLU A 41 11.30 5.29 -7.63
C GLU A 41 9.81 5.31 -7.27
N THR A 42 9.30 6.47 -6.86
CA THR A 42 7.89 6.68 -6.48
C THR A 42 6.94 6.40 -7.64
N TYR A 43 7.21 6.99 -8.81
CA TYR A 43 6.34 6.88 -9.98
C TYR A 43 6.83 5.82 -10.98
N LYS A 44 7.46 4.75 -10.49
CA LYS A 44 8.02 3.69 -11.36
C LYS A 44 6.93 3.02 -12.18
N VAL A 45 7.03 3.17 -13.50
CA VAL A 45 6.15 2.49 -14.45
C VAL A 45 6.64 1.06 -14.67
N PRO A 46 5.80 0.03 -14.47
CA PRO A 46 6.16 -1.36 -14.77
C PRO A 46 6.50 -1.56 -16.26
N SER A 47 7.22 -2.63 -16.59
CA SER A 47 7.47 -2.99 -17.99
C SER A 47 6.18 -3.42 -18.68
N LEU A 48 6.12 -3.29 -20.01
CA LEU A 48 4.97 -3.77 -20.79
C LEU A 48 4.74 -5.29 -20.59
N GLN A 49 5.81 -6.07 -20.36
CA GLN A 49 5.68 -7.48 -20.02
C GLN A 49 5.01 -7.69 -18.67
N GLN A 50 5.36 -6.92 -17.64
CA GLN A 50 4.73 -6.97 -16.32
C GLN A 50 3.25 -6.59 -16.39
N ILE A 51 2.94 -5.51 -17.11
CA ILE A 51 1.55 -5.06 -17.33
C ILE A 51 0.75 -6.12 -18.10
N SER A 52 1.35 -6.73 -19.12
CA SER A 52 0.70 -7.83 -19.86
C SER A 52 0.45 -9.04 -18.95
N ALA A 53 1.41 -9.42 -18.11
CA ALA A 53 1.30 -10.58 -17.24
C ALA A 53 0.13 -10.45 -16.24
N LYS A 54 -0.13 -9.23 -15.74
CA LYS A 54 -1.25 -8.90 -14.85
C LYS A 54 -2.62 -9.31 -15.42
N TYR A 55 -2.79 -9.27 -16.74
CA TYR A 55 -4.08 -9.48 -17.40
C TYR A 55 -4.13 -10.69 -18.34
N ALA A 56 -2.99 -11.35 -18.59
CA ALA A 56 -2.87 -12.43 -19.58
C ALA A 56 -3.66 -13.70 -19.21
N GLY A 57 -4.01 -13.89 -17.93
CA GLY A 57 -4.87 -15.00 -17.50
C GLY A 57 -6.33 -14.87 -17.96
N ASP A 58 -6.81 -13.64 -18.09
CA ASP A 58 -8.23 -13.33 -18.33
C ASP A 58 -8.49 -12.76 -19.73
N PHE A 59 -7.49 -12.16 -20.35
CA PHE A 59 -7.62 -11.43 -21.62
C PHE A 59 -6.54 -11.83 -22.63
N SER A 60 -6.89 -11.76 -23.91
CA SER A 60 -5.95 -11.91 -25.03
C SER A 60 -6.31 -10.95 -26.16
N GLY A 61 -5.42 -10.75 -27.13
CA GLY A 61 -5.66 -9.91 -28.31
C GLY A 61 -6.02 -8.45 -27.96
N ASP A 62 -6.97 -7.87 -28.68
CA ASP A 62 -7.42 -6.48 -28.47
C ASP A 62 -7.97 -6.21 -27.06
N PRO A 63 -8.79 -7.09 -26.44
CA PRO A 63 -9.19 -6.92 -25.04
C PRO A 63 -8.02 -6.79 -24.06
N LEU A 64 -6.97 -7.59 -24.23
CA LEU A 64 -5.76 -7.46 -23.42
C LEU A 64 -5.09 -6.11 -23.65
N GLN A 65 -4.95 -5.70 -24.91
CA GLN A 65 -4.35 -4.39 -25.24
C GLN A 65 -5.17 -3.22 -24.69
N GLN A 66 -6.50 -3.30 -24.65
CA GLN A 66 -7.36 -2.30 -24.03
C GLN A 66 -7.12 -2.20 -22.52
N LYS A 67 -7.00 -3.34 -21.82
CA LYS A 67 -6.66 -3.37 -20.39
C LYS A 67 -5.27 -2.78 -20.14
N MET A 68 -4.28 -3.19 -20.92
CA MET A 68 -2.93 -2.63 -20.83
C MET A 68 -2.93 -1.12 -21.10
N LEU A 69 -3.66 -0.64 -22.12
CA LEU A 69 -3.74 0.78 -22.47
C LEU A 69 -4.40 1.57 -21.34
N SER A 70 -5.50 1.05 -20.77
CA SER A 70 -6.16 1.65 -19.62
C SER A 70 -5.20 1.76 -18.44
N ASP A 71 -4.48 0.69 -18.08
CA ASP A 71 -3.54 0.65 -16.94
C ASP A 71 -2.37 1.63 -17.13
N VAL A 72 -1.84 1.73 -18.36
CA VAL A 72 -0.79 2.69 -18.71
C VAL A 72 -1.28 4.14 -18.64
N LEU A 73 -2.56 4.39 -18.92
CA LEU A 73 -3.15 5.74 -18.92
C LEU A 73 -3.69 6.17 -17.55
N THR A 74 -4.00 5.23 -16.66
CA THR A 74 -4.42 5.56 -15.30
C THR A 74 -3.20 5.88 -14.44
N LEU A 75 -3.26 7.02 -13.76
CA LEU A 75 -2.25 7.45 -12.78
C LEU A 75 -2.46 6.75 -11.43
N ASP A 76 -2.77 5.45 -11.44
CA ASP A 76 -2.90 4.64 -10.23
C ASP A 76 -1.56 4.03 -9.79
N ASP A 77 -0.42 4.55 -10.30
CA ASP A 77 0.93 4.27 -9.78
C ASP A 77 1.15 4.88 -8.38
N TYR A 78 0.09 5.02 -7.57
CA TYR A 78 0.15 5.49 -6.19
C TYR A 78 0.85 4.43 -5.31
N ARG A 79 2.18 4.37 -5.40
CA ARG A 79 3.03 3.77 -4.37
C ARG A 79 3.09 4.65 -3.12
N TYR A 80 3.01 5.96 -3.30
CA TYR A 80 2.76 6.88 -2.22
C TYR A 80 1.26 7.09 -2.03
N PRO A 81 0.72 7.12 -0.80
CA PRO A 81 -0.67 7.51 -0.60
C PRO A 81 -0.84 8.96 -1.07
N SER A 82 -1.98 9.28 -1.71
CA SER A 82 -2.44 10.67 -1.67
C SER A 82 -2.47 11.06 -0.19
N GLN A 83 -1.91 12.21 0.16
CA GLN A 83 -1.64 12.66 1.55
C GLN A 83 -2.89 12.77 2.47
N ALA A 84 -4.02 12.16 2.17
CA ALA A 84 -5.21 12.22 3.00
C ALA A 84 -5.97 10.89 3.04
N GLY A 85 -5.81 10.16 4.15
CA GLY A 85 -6.93 9.39 4.69
C GLY A 85 -6.72 7.89 4.92
N GLY A 86 -5.50 7.37 4.80
CA GLY A 86 -5.19 6.03 5.31
C GLY A 86 -5.33 5.99 6.84
N CYS A 87 -5.96 4.94 7.38
CA CYS A 87 -6.11 4.75 8.83
C CYS A 87 -5.79 3.33 9.27
N PHE A 88 -5.44 3.19 10.54
CA PHE A 88 -5.49 1.94 11.27
C PHE A 88 -6.75 1.92 12.15
N ILE A 89 -7.18 0.73 12.54
CA ILE A 89 -8.24 0.58 13.55
C ILE A 89 -7.74 1.05 14.92
N ALA A 90 -8.65 1.35 15.84
CA ALA A 90 -8.25 1.58 17.23
C ALA A 90 -7.78 0.27 17.91
N GLY A 91 -6.87 0.40 18.87
CA GLY A 91 -6.11 -0.70 19.45
C GLY A 91 -4.78 -1.00 18.74
N THR A 92 -4.55 -0.47 17.53
CA THR A 92 -3.26 -0.67 16.83
C THR A 92 -2.09 -0.11 17.65
N PRO A 93 -1.08 -0.92 17.96
CA PRO A 93 0.02 -0.51 18.81
C PRO A 93 1.01 0.39 18.05
N VAL A 94 1.36 1.52 18.66
CA VAL A 94 2.35 2.49 18.14
C VAL A 94 3.57 2.50 19.03
N TRP A 95 4.76 2.40 18.44
CA TRP A 95 6.03 2.52 19.16
C TRP A 95 6.26 3.97 19.61
N THR A 96 6.35 4.18 20.92
CA THR A 96 6.63 5.49 21.54
C THR A 96 7.86 5.42 22.45
N ASP A 97 8.35 6.58 22.88
CA ASP A 97 9.41 6.69 23.89
C ASP A 97 9.03 6.12 25.27
N ARG A 98 7.76 5.75 25.46
CA ARG A 98 7.20 5.12 26.67
C ARG A 98 6.76 3.67 26.45
N GLY A 99 7.10 3.06 25.31
CA GLY A 99 6.66 1.72 24.90
C GLY A 99 5.48 1.75 23.93
N LEU A 100 4.78 0.63 23.80
CA LEU A 100 3.63 0.51 22.89
C LEU A 100 2.40 1.21 23.46
N VAL A 101 1.82 2.12 22.67
CA VAL A 101 0.60 2.86 23.02
C VAL A 101 -0.43 2.67 21.90
N PRO A 102 -1.71 2.39 22.20
CA PRO A 102 -2.76 2.31 21.19
C PRO A 102 -2.93 3.63 20.41
N ILE A 103 -3.16 3.54 19.10
CA ILE A 103 -3.20 4.70 18.20
C ILE A 103 -4.26 5.74 18.58
N GLU A 104 -5.40 5.33 19.13
CA GLU A 104 -6.49 6.22 19.57
C GLU A 104 -6.15 7.04 20.82
N GLN A 105 -5.11 6.65 21.56
CA GLN A 105 -4.64 7.37 22.75
C GLN A 105 -3.57 8.41 22.41
N MET A 106 -3.07 8.42 21.17
CA MET A 106 -2.03 9.33 20.71
C MET A 106 -2.51 10.78 20.67
N LYS A 107 -1.66 11.70 21.14
CA LYS A 107 -1.94 13.14 21.20
C LYS A 107 -0.85 13.95 20.51
N ILE A 108 -1.21 15.17 20.11
CA ILE A 108 -0.23 16.15 19.63
C ILE A 108 0.84 16.35 20.73
N GLY A 109 2.11 16.22 20.34
CA GLY A 109 3.26 16.30 21.24
C GLY A 109 3.76 14.96 21.81
N ASP A 110 3.04 13.86 21.60
CA ASP A 110 3.59 12.52 21.88
C ASP A 110 4.72 12.18 20.92
N SER A 111 5.69 11.37 21.37
CA SER A 111 6.81 10.93 20.54
C SER A 111 6.49 9.56 19.93
N VAL A 112 6.60 9.44 18.61
CA VAL A 112 6.41 8.18 17.87
C VAL A 112 7.67 7.82 17.11
N LEU A 113 7.96 6.52 17.04
CA LEU A 113 9.06 6.02 16.24
C LEU A 113 8.74 6.23 14.77
N SER A 114 9.64 6.89 14.06
CA SER A 114 9.42 7.29 12.66
C SER A 114 10.74 7.32 11.91
N GLN A 115 10.69 7.08 10.61
CA GLN A 115 11.84 7.15 9.74
C GLN A 115 11.51 8.08 8.56
N PRO A 116 12.43 8.99 8.17
CA PRO A 116 12.28 9.75 6.94
C PRO A 116 12.24 8.83 5.72
N GLU A 117 11.37 9.14 4.76
CA GLU A 117 11.13 8.31 3.57
C GLU A 117 12.36 8.23 2.63
N GLY A 118 13.18 9.28 2.63
CA GLY A 118 14.44 9.35 1.89
C GLY A 118 15.65 8.98 2.76
N THR A 119 16.51 9.97 3.00
CA THR A 119 17.72 9.76 3.81
C THR A 119 17.48 10.18 5.27
N GLY A 120 17.83 9.30 6.20
CA GLY A 120 17.79 9.59 7.62
C GLY A 120 17.63 8.36 8.50
N GLU A 121 17.94 8.54 9.78
CA GLU A 121 17.83 7.48 10.78
C GLU A 121 16.42 7.44 11.37
N GLN A 122 16.00 6.24 11.76
CA GLN A 122 14.81 6.02 12.56
C GLN A 122 14.98 6.71 13.92
N ALA A 123 14.02 7.55 14.29
CA ALA A 123 14.05 8.32 15.53
C ALA A 123 12.64 8.62 16.05
N TYR A 124 12.56 8.91 17.34
CA TYR A 124 11.33 9.40 17.95
C TYR A 124 11.05 10.85 17.52
N ARG A 125 9.91 11.09 16.87
CA ARG A 125 9.47 12.42 16.42
C ARG A 125 8.11 12.76 17.00
N LYS A 126 7.84 14.06 17.10
CA LYS A 126 6.62 14.58 17.73
C LYS A 126 5.44 14.51 16.77
N VAL A 127 4.32 13.99 17.27
CA VAL A 127 3.03 14.07 16.59
C VAL A 127 2.61 15.53 16.50
N VAL A 128 2.42 16.03 15.28
CA VAL A 128 2.00 17.43 15.03
C VAL A 128 0.51 17.58 14.75
N ARG A 129 -0.16 16.47 14.39
CA ARG A 129 -1.59 16.43 14.06
C ARG A 129 -2.14 15.03 14.26
N THR A 130 -3.39 14.93 14.69
CA THR A 130 -4.17 13.70 14.73
C THR A 130 -5.45 13.85 13.90
N PHE A 131 -6.00 12.74 13.44
CA PHE A 131 -7.29 12.67 12.77
C PHE A 131 -7.89 11.27 12.94
N SER A 132 -9.21 11.16 12.87
CA SER A 132 -9.95 9.91 12.88
C SER A 132 -11.03 9.96 11.81
N TYR A 133 -11.41 8.80 11.29
CA TYR A 133 -12.55 8.66 10.38
C TYR A 133 -13.37 7.45 10.80
N GLU A 134 -14.69 7.57 10.68
CA GLU A 134 -15.63 6.49 10.92
C GLU A 134 -16.07 5.85 9.59
N GLY A 135 -16.53 4.60 9.65
CA GLY A 135 -17.22 3.99 8.52
C GLY A 135 -16.37 3.64 7.29
N LYS A 136 -15.04 3.64 7.40
CA LYS A 136 -14.17 3.22 6.29
C LYS A 136 -14.08 1.69 6.18
N SER A 137 -13.88 1.21 4.95
CA SER A 137 -13.56 -0.19 4.69
C SER A 137 -12.18 -0.54 5.23
N VAL A 138 -12.06 -1.71 5.85
CA VAL A 138 -10.84 -2.21 6.48
C VAL A 138 -10.36 -3.47 5.74
N MET A 139 -9.05 -3.60 5.64
CA MET A 139 -8.32 -4.78 5.18
C MET A 139 -7.62 -5.40 6.38
N SER A 140 -7.63 -6.72 6.44
CA SER A 140 -6.76 -7.55 7.27
C SER A 140 -5.49 -7.84 6.49
N VAL A 141 -4.33 -7.49 7.03
CA VAL A 141 -3.00 -7.77 6.49
C VAL A 141 -2.33 -8.73 7.46
N ARG A 142 -2.29 -10.01 7.07
CA ARG A 142 -1.66 -11.07 7.86
C ARG A 142 -0.21 -11.23 7.42
N TYR A 143 0.71 -11.28 8.37
CA TYR A 143 2.14 -11.46 8.08
C TYR A 143 2.85 -12.37 9.09
N GLY A 144 3.90 -13.05 8.64
CA GLY A 144 4.81 -13.82 9.48
C GLY A 144 6.14 -13.09 9.63
N VAL A 145 6.85 -13.28 10.74
CA VAL A 145 8.14 -12.61 11.01
C VAL A 145 9.28 -13.63 10.99
N VAL A 146 10.36 -13.32 10.29
CA VAL A 146 11.52 -14.21 10.20
C VAL A 146 12.18 -14.37 11.56
N GLY A 147 12.35 -15.63 11.97
CA GLY A 147 12.97 -15.97 13.26
C GLY A 147 12.06 -15.76 14.48
N ASP A 148 10.75 -15.65 14.26
CA ASP A 148 9.72 -15.61 15.29
C ASP A 148 8.92 -16.92 15.25
N ASP A 149 8.62 -17.51 16.41
CA ASP A 149 7.83 -18.75 16.52
C ASP A 149 6.32 -18.48 16.41
N THR A 150 5.91 -17.21 16.42
CA THR A 150 4.52 -16.82 16.22
C THR A 150 4.09 -17.09 14.78
N ILE A 151 3.01 -17.87 14.61
CA ILE A 151 2.52 -18.31 13.29
C ILE A 151 2.25 -17.11 12.37
N SER A 152 1.54 -16.12 12.88
CA SER A 152 1.21 -14.90 12.14
C SER A 152 0.78 -13.78 13.09
N TYR A 153 0.88 -12.56 12.58
CA TYR A 153 0.31 -11.35 13.15
C TYR A 153 -0.71 -10.79 12.16
N ASP A 154 -1.76 -10.15 12.68
CA ASP A 154 -2.77 -9.48 11.87
C ASP A 154 -2.70 -7.96 12.14
N GLN A 155 -2.67 -7.19 11.06
CA GLN A 155 -2.77 -5.73 11.10
C GLN A 155 -3.97 -5.27 10.29
N TYR A 156 -4.72 -4.33 10.85
CA TYR A 156 -5.97 -3.87 10.25
C TYR A 156 -5.87 -2.40 9.88
N ALA A 157 -6.05 -2.13 8.58
CA ALA A 157 -5.89 -0.80 8.03
C ALA A 157 -6.89 -0.55 6.90
N THR A 158 -7.11 0.71 6.52
CA THR A 158 -7.87 1.02 5.31
C THR A 158 -7.09 0.57 4.07
N GLY A 159 -7.78 0.21 2.98
CA GLY A 159 -7.12 -0.29 1.76
C GLY A 159 -6.01 0.61 1.22
N ASN A 160 -6.19 1.93 1.32
CA ASN A 160 -5.20 2.92 0.89
C ASN A 160 -4.06 3.18 1.90
N HIS A 161 -4.02 2.51 3.05
CA HIS A 161 -2.97 2.72 4.04
C HIS A 161 -1.65 2.11 3.56
N PRO A 162 -0.52 2.85 3.54
CA PRO A 162 0.74 2.33 3.02
C PRO A 162 1.51 1.45 4.01
N PHE A 163 2.18 0.43 3.49
CA PHE A 163 3.15 -0.42 4.16
C PHE A 163 4.48 -0.35 3.43
N TRP A 164 5.60 -0.39 4.14
CA TRP A 164 6.92 -0.33 3.54
C TRP A 164 7.34 -1.71 3.04
N VAL A 165 7.34 -1.91 1.72
CA VAL A 165 7.77 -3.15 1.07
C VAL A 165 9.21 -3.00 0.59
N LYS A 166 10.09 -3.88 1.04
CA LYS A 166 11.51 -3.84 0.69
C LYS A 166 11.71 -3.96 -0.82
N GLY A 167 12.56 -3.09 -1.37
CA GLY A 167 12.84 -3.03 -2.82
C GLY A 167 11.71 -2.43 -3.67
N THR A 168 10.56 -2.11 -3.07
CA THR A 168 9.40 -1.50 -3.76
C THR A 168 9.06 -0.12 -3.20
N GLY A 169 9.23 0.09 -1.89
CA GLY A 169 8.84 1.30 -1.16
C GLY A 169 7.43 1.18 -0.56
N TRP A 170 6.82 2.32 -0.25
CA TRP A 170 5.44 2.37 0.21
C TRP A 170 4.50 1.68 -0.79
N THR A 171 3.63 0.82 -0.27
CA THR A 171 2.64 0.06 -1.05
C THR A 171 1.33 0.04 -0.27
N ARG A 172 0.21 0.36 -0.92
CA ARG A 172 -1.11 0.35 -0.27
C ARG A 172 -1.47 -1.05 0.23
N ALA A 173 -2.20 -1.11 1.34
CA ALA A 173 -2.70 -2.35 1.93
C ALA A 173 -3.47 -3.20 0.90
N ASP A 174 -4.34 -2.59 0.11
CA ASP A 174 -5.13 -3.26 -0.94
C ASP A 174 -4.36 -3.65 -2.21
N LEU A 175 -3.07 -3.30 -2.28
CA LEU A 175 -2.15 -3.68 -3.35
C LEU A 175 -0.98 -4.55 -2.84
N LEU A 176 -0.97 -4.92 -1.56
CA LEU A 176 0.00 -5.87 -1.04
C LEU A 176 -0.28 -7.25 -1.64
N GLU A 177 0.78 -7.90 -2.12
CA GLU A 177 0.74 -9.24 -2.68
C GLU A 177 1.27 -10.24 -1.66
N ASP A 178 0.76 -11.47 -1.70
CA ASP A 178 1.28 -12.58 -0.90
C ASP A 178 2.78 -12.77 -1.17
N GLY A 179 3.56 -12.92 -0.10
CA GLY A 179 5.01 -13.03 -0.14
C GLY A 179 5.74 -11.69 -0.21
N ALA A 180 5.06 -10.54 -0.24
CA ALA A 180 5.72 -9.24 -0.14
C ALA A 180 6.54 -9.12 1.15
N GLU A 181 7.80 -8.70 1.03
CA GLU A 181 8.73 -8.56 2.15
C GLU A 181 8.56 -7.17 2.78
N LEU A 182 8.07 -7.14 4.03
CA LEU A 182 7.93 -5.95 4.85
C LEU A 182 9.17 -5.78 5.74
N GLU A 183 9.59 -4.53 5.94
CA GLU A 183 10.64 -4.19 6.91
C GLU A 183 9.99 -3.73 8.22
N LEU A 184 10.38 -4.35 9.34
CA LEU A 184 9.93 -3.95 10.67
C LEU A 184 10.89 -2.94 11.32
N GLN A 185 10.42 -2.24 12.35
CA GLN A 185 11.19 -1.20 13.04
C GLN A 185 12.52 -1.66 13.67
N ASP A 186 12.67 -2.96 13.93
CA ASP A 186 13.89 -3.57 14.47
C ASP A 186 14.82 -4.14 13.38
N GLY A 187 14.51 -3.88 12.10
CA GLY A 187 15.23 -4.39 10.95
C GLY A 187 14.94 -5.85 10.60
N ARG A 188 14.06 -6.54 11.35
CA ARG A 188 13.59 -7.87 10.94
C ARG A 188 12.72 -7.77 9.70
N GLN A 189 12.70 -8.87 8.97
CA GLN A 189 11.86 -9.04 7.79
C GLN A 189 10.56 -9.74 8.20
N ALA A 190 9.47 -9.27 7.63
CA ALA A 190 8.18 -9.92 7.68
C ALA A 190 7.71 -10.24 6.25
N PHE A 191 6.90 -11.28 6.09
CA PHE A 191 6.31 -11.63 4.81
C PHE A 191 4.81 -11.56 4.91
N VAL A 192 4.18 -10.84 3.98
CA VAL A 192 2.72 -10.87 3.83
C VAL A 192 2.32 -12.31 3.52
N LEU A 193 1.47 -12.87 4.37
CA LEU A 193 0.89 -14.19 4.17
C LEU A 193 -0.44 -14.10 3.44
N GLU A 194 -1.19 -13.04 3.71
CA GLU A 194 -2.52 -12.84 3.16
C GLU A 194 -2.99 -11.39 3.33
N VAL A 195 -3.79 -10.92 2.36
CA VAL A 195 -4.57 -9.69 2.48
C VAL A 195 -6.04 -9.99 2.17
N ALA A 196 -6.93 -9.60 3.08
CA ALA A 196 -8.36 -9.85 2.93
C ALA A 196 -9.21 -8.65 3.36
N GLN A 197 -10.37 -8.46 2.74
CA GLN A 197 -11.33 -7.43 3.15
C GLN A 197 -12.12 -7.88 4.38
N VAL A 198 -12.23 -6.99 5.37
CA VAL A 198 -13.09 -7.18 6.54
C VAL A 198 -14.48 -6.60 6.22
N TYR A 199 -15.52 -7.40 6.43
CA TYR A 199 -16.89 -7.03 6.08
C TYR A 199 -17.71 -6.63 7.31
N LYS A 200 -18.42 -5.49 7.24
CA LYS A 200 -19.33 -5.04 8.30
C LYS A 200 -20.47 -6.02 8.50
N THR A 201 -20.70 -6.44 9.75
CA THR A 201 -21.89 -7.19 10.13
C THR A 201 -22.98 -6.25 10.64
N ASN A 202 -24.15 -6.82 10.96
CA ASN A 202 -25.24 -6.08 11.62
C ASN A 202 -25.04 -5.92 13.13
N ARG A 203 -23.95 -6.46 13.69
CA ARG A 203 -23.60 -6.35 15.11
C ARG A 203 -22.58 -5.22 15.29
N PRO A 204 -22.78 -4.30 16.25
CA PRO A 204 -21.81 -3.24 16.52
C PRO A 204 -20.43 -3.82 16.82
N ASN A 205 -19.38 -3.21 16.27
CA ASN A 205 -17.98 -3.61 16.45
C ASN A 205 -17.61 -5.04 16.00
N VAL A 206 -18.49 -5.80 15.35
CA VAL A 206 -18.17 -7.18 14.92
C VAL A 206 -18.06 -7.22 13.41
N GLY A 207 -16.89 -7.64 12.91
CA GLY A 207 -16.62 -7.80 11.48
C GLY A 207 -16.47 -9.25 11.09
N TRP A 208 -16.80 -9.55 9.85
CA TRP A 208 -16.58 -10.86 9.27
C TRP A 208 -15.29 -10.86 8.47
N GLU A 209 -14.37 -11.75 8.83
CA GLU A 209 -13.12 -12.00 8.13
C GLU A 209 -13.22 -13.33 7.38
N PRO A 210 -12.88 -13.36 6.08
CA PRO A 210 -12.77 -14.61 5.38
C PRO A 210 -11.56 -15.41 5.90
N GLU A 211 -11.65 -16.74 5.86
CA GLU A 211 -10.54 -17.62 6.27
C GLU A 211 -9.32 -17.51 5.34
N TYR A 212 -9.59 -17.25 4.06
CA TYR A 212 -8.62 -16.98 3.00
C TYR A 212 -9.15 -15.87 2.10
N SER A 213 -8.27 -15.16 1.38
CA SER A 213 -8.65 -14.26 0.31
C SER A 213 -9.66 -14.93 -0.65
N HIS A 214 -10.79 -14.26 -0.89
CA HIS A 214 -11.94 -14.76 -1.66
C HIS A 214 -12.69 -15.96 -1.10
N SER A 215 -12.45 -16.38 0.15
CA SER A 215 -13.21 -17.45 0.80
C SER A 215 -14.66 -17.06 1.07
N VAL A 216 -15.56 -18.04 0.98
CA VAL A 216 -16.95 -17.95 1.43
C VAL A 216 -17.14 -18.44 2.88
N VAL A 217 -16.08 -19.00 3.46
CA VAL A 217 -15.99 -19.43 4.86
C VAL A 217 -15.11 -18.43 5.61
N GLY A 218 -15.49 -18.12 6.84
CA GLY A 218 -14.82 -17.12 7.64
C GLY A 218 -15.36 -17.09 9.06
N PHE A 219 -14.90 -16.12 9.84
CA PHE A 219 -15.25 -15.98 11.25
C PHE A 219 -15.64 -14.55 11.57
N GLU A 220 -16.48 -14.39 12.59
CA GLU A 220 -16.76 -13.08 13.18
C GLU A 220 -15.66 -12.75 14.19
N ALA A 221 -15.03 -11.59 14.02
CA ALA A 221 -14.05 -11.03 14.94
C ALA A 221 -14.63 -9.80 15.66
N ASP A 222 -14.32 -9.67 16.95
CA ASP A 222 -14.72 -8.55 17.78
C ASP A 222 -13.65 -7.45 17.73
N TYR A 223 -14.04 -6.30 17.18
CA TYR A 223 -13.26 -5.08 17.07
C TYR A 223 -13.77 -4.00 18.02
N SER A 224 -14.38 -4.36 19.16
CA SER A 224 -14.87 -3.41 20.18
C SER A 224 -13.81 -2.52 20.79
N LYS A 225 -12.54 -2.79 20.50
CA LYS A 225 -11.42 -1.90 20.78
C LYS A 225 -11.13 -0.89 19.66
N GLY A 226 -11.91 -0.85 18.57
CA GLY A 226 -11.67 0.11 17.51
C GLY A 226 -12.41 0.05 16.18
N TRP A 227 -13.67 -0.38 16.10
CA TRP A 227 -14.45 -0.31 14.86
C TRP A 227 -15.85 0.30 15.03
N ASP A 228 -15.89 1.65 15.01
CA ASP A 228 -17.13 2.43 14.86
C ASP A 228 -17.38 2.82 13.36
#